data_AF-A0A3N5RQE9-F1
#
_entry.id   AF-A0A3N5RQE9-F1
#
_cell.length_a   1.000
_cell.length_b   1.000
_cell.length_c   1.000
_cell.angle_alpha   90.00
_cell.angle_beta   90.00
_cell.angle_gamma   90.00
#
_symmetry.space_group_name_H-M   'P 1'
#
loop_
_entity.id
_entity.type
_entity.pdbx_description
1 polymer ?
#
loop_
_entity_poly.entity_id
_entity_poly.type
_entity_poly.pdbx_seq_one_letter_code
_entity_poly.pdbx_strand_id
1 'polypeptide(L)'
;MLEVLQILEAEVNLREETRVAEQARPAIETTLHQEQAGKLSQTQNELRDRVDKVIGRIRELKDGEVDFAREIAMLGKVSQVMDEAREILAQPNTGSPAIAAETEAIELLLATRRMKPGGGGGGGSSPGGGGGGDTKDAALAMIGRGLNEKEVREDRGVSQTSGEAGPVLPEEFRAGLDEYFNKLDGK
;
A
#
# COMPACT_ATOMS: atom_id res chain seq x y z
N MET A 1 0.00 -2.93 16.35
CA MET A 1 0.54 -3.47 15.08
C MET A 1 -0.58 -3.89 14.12
N LEU A 2 -1.57 -4.70 14.55
CA LEU A 2 -2.70 -5.10 13.68
C LEU A 2 -3.50 -3.90 13.12
N GLU A 3 -3.77 -2.89 13.94
CA GLU A 3 -4.53 -1.70 13.49
C GLU A 3 -3.87 -0.96 12.32
N VAL A 4 -2.54 -0.78 12.35
CA VAL A 4 -1.81 -0.06 11.30
C VAL A 4 -1.89 -0.79 9.96
N LEU A 5 -1.94 -2.14 9.99
CA LEU A 5 -2.15 -2.95 8.79
C LEU A 5 -3.56 -2.80 8.23
N GLN A 6 -4.57 -2.76 9.11
CA GLN A 6 -5.96 -2.54 8.71
C GLN A 6 -6.18 -1.13 8.15
N ILE A 7 -5.49 -0.12 8.69
CA ILE A 7 -5.49 1.24 8.14
C ILE A 7 -4.85 1.24 6.76
N LEU A 8 -3.68 0.60 6.59
CA LEU A 8 -2.99 0.49 5.31
C LEU A 8 -3.85 -0.18 4.23
N GLU A 9 -4.50 -1.29 4.56
CA GLU A 9 -5.40 -1.98 3.62
C GLU A 9 -6.57 -1.08 3.21
N ALA A 10 -7.19 -0.40 4.18
CA ALA A 10 -8.28 0.53 3.91
C ALA A 10 -7.82 1.73 3.07
N GLU A 11 -6.61 2.26 3.29
CA GLU A 11 -6.04 3.36 2.50
C GLU A 11 -5.77 2.93 1.05
N VAL A 12 -5.27 1.71 0.84
CA VAL A 12 -5.08 1.14 -0.51
C VAL A 12 -6.41 1.02 -1.25
N ASN A 13 -7.47 0.58 -0.56
CA ASN A 13 -8.81 0.50 -1.13
C ASN A 13 -9.37 1.89 -1.44
N LEU A 14 -9.23 2.84 -0.52
CA LEU A 14 -9.68 4.22 -0.70
C LEU A 14 -9.04 4.86 -1.94
N ARG A 15 -7.73 4.68 -2.13
CA ARG A 15 -7.05 5.16 -3.34
C ARG A 15 -7.58 4.56 -4.63
N GLU A 16 -7.95 3.29 -4.61
CA GLU A 16 -8.59 2.65 -5.77
C GLU A 16 -9.99 3.23 -6.01
N GLU A 17 -10.78 3.45 -4.97
CA GLU A 17 -12.08 4.13 -5.09
C GLU A 17 -11.95 5.57 -5.62
N THR A 18 -10.94 6.33 -5.16
CA THR A 18 -10.61 7.66 -5.67
C THR A 18 -10.24 7.63 -7.15
N ARG A 19 -9.44 6.64 -7.57
CA ARG A 19 -9.12 6.43 -9.00
C ARG A 19 -10.36 6.13 -9.84
N VAL A 20 -11.27 5.29 -9.34
CA VAL A 20 -12.53 4.97 -10.00
C VAL A 20 -13.43 6.22 -10.10
N ALA A 21 -13.50 7.02 -9.04
CA ALA A 21 -14.26 8.27 -9.02
C ALA A 21 -13.76 9.27 -10.08
N GLU A 22 -12.44 9.40 -10.24
CA GLU A 22 -11.84 10.24 -11.28
C GLU A 22 -12.11 9.71 -12.68
N GLN A 23 -12.01 8.39 -12.89
CA GLN A 23 -12.30 7.77 -14.19
C GLN A 23 -13.78 7.93 -14.60
N ALA A 24 -14.70 7.91 -13.63
CA ALA A 24 -16.12 8.09 -13.86
C ALA A 24 -16.52 9.55 -14.08
N ARG A 25 -15.69 10.51 -13.65
CA ARG A 25 -15.95 11.96 -13.71
C ARG A 25 -16.54 12.48 -15.03
N PRO A 26 -16.05 12.12 -16.23
CA PRO A 26 -16.63 12.62 -17.49
C PRO A 26 -18.01 12.05 -17.83
N ALA A 27 -18.44 10.97 -17.16
CA ALA A 27 -19.68 10.25 -17.44
C ALA A 27 -20.78 10.48 -16.40
N ILE A 28 -20.52 11.26 -15.35
CA ILE A 28 -21.46 11.52 -14.26
C ILE A 28 -21.72 13.02 -14.08
N GLU A 29 -22.87 13.34 -13.49
CA GLU A 29 -23.22 14.71 -13.13
C GLU A 29 -22.22 15.28 -12.11
N THR A 30 -21.96 16.59 -12.22
CA THR A 30 -20.99 17.27 -11.34
C THR A 30 -21.39 17.16 -9.86
N THR A 31 -22.68 17.27 -9.56
CA THR A 31 -23.19 17.15 -8.18
C THR A 31 -22.98 15.74 -7.61
N LEU A 32 -23.19 14.70 -8.41
CA LEU A 32 -22.93 13.31 -8.00
C LEU A 32 -21.45 13.07 -7.75
N HIS A 33 -20.58 13.64 -8.57
CA HIS A 33 -19.13 13.58 -8.36
C HIS A 33 -18.73 14.28 -7.05
N GLN A 34 -19.29 15.45 -6.76
CA GLN A 34 -19.05 16.18 -5.51
C GLN A 34 -19.48 15.37 -4.29
N GLU A 35 -20.65 14.73 -4.34
CA GLU A 35 -21.12 13.84 -3.27
C GLU A 35 -20.20 12.63 -3.08
N GLN A 36 -19.73 12.02 -4.18
CA GLN A 36 -18.80 10.90 -4.12
C GLN A 36 -17.45 11.31 -3.53
N ALA A 37 -16.88 12.43 -3.97
CA ALA A 37 -15.63 12.96 -3.40
C ALA A 37 -15.78 13.33 -1.92
N GLY A 38 -16.94 13.87 -1.52
CA GLY A 38 -17.27 14.12 -0.11
C GLY A 38 -17.28 12.84 0.75
N LYS A 39 -17.80 11.73 0.22
CA LYS A 39 -17.74 10.42 0.90
C LYS A 39 -16.31 9.91 1.02
N LEU A 40 -15.51 10.02 -0.04
CA LEU A 40 -14.08 9.65 -0.01
C LEU A 40 -13.32 10.47 1.03
N SER A 41 -13.56 11.79 1.07
CA SER A 41 -12.99 12.69 2.10
C SER A 41 -13.38 12.26 3.52
N GLN A 42 -14.63 11.88 3.73
CA GLN A 42 -15.08 11.36 5.04
C GLN A 42 -14.34 10.07 5.40
N THR A 43 -14.24 9.11 4.48
CA THR A 43 -13.49 7.86 4.71
C THR A 43 -12.02 8.15 5.03
N GLN A 44 -11.37 9.05 4.29
CA GLN A 44 -9.99 9.48 4.56
C GLN A 44 -9.85 10.04 5.98
N ASN A 45 -10.79 10.89 6.41
CA ASN A 45 -10.78 11.46 7.76
C ASN A 45 -10.93 10.36 8.84
N GLU A 46 -11.79 9.36 8.61
CA GLU A 46 -11.95 8.24 9.53
C GLU A 46 -10.68 7.40 9.65
N LEU A 47 -9.93 7.20 8.56
CA LEU A 47 -8.63 6.53 8.58
C LEU A 47 -7.57 7.34 9.33
N ARG A 48 -7.52 8.65 9.09
CA ARG A 48 -6.67 9.59 9.81
C ARG A 48 -6.93 9.56 11.32
N ASP A 49 -8.20 9.60 11.74
CA ASP A 49 -8.59 9.52 13.14
C ASP A 49 -8.21 8.18 13.79
N ARG A 50 -8.20 7.08 13.03
CA ARG A 50 -7.69 5.78 13.50
C ARG A 50 -6.18 5.81 13.72
N VAL A 51 -5.42 6.49 12.86
CA VAL A 51 -3.97 6.71 13.07
C VAL A 51 -3.73 7.51 14.36
N ASP A 52 -4.46 8.60 14.57
CA ASP A 52 -4.37 9.42 15.78
C ASP A 52 -4.69 8.60 17.04
N LYS A 53 -5.71 7.73 16.99
CA LYS A 53 -6.03 6.81 18.09
C LYS A 53 -4.91 5.79 18.34
N VAL A 54 -4.19 5.32 17.32
CA VAL A 54 -3.02 4.47 17.52
C VAL A 54 -1.93 5.25 18.26
N ILE A 55 -1.66 6.48 17.87
CA ILE A 55 -0.68 7.34 18.55
C ILE A 55 -1.06 7.56 20.02
N GLY A 56 -2.34 7.88 20.28
CA GLY A 56 -2.86 8.03 21.64
C GLY A 56 -2.63 6.79 22.50
N ARG A 57 -2.99 5.61 21.97
CA ARG A 57 -2.77 4.32 22.67
C ARG A 57 -1.29 4.04 22.96
N ILE A 58 -0.36 4.45 22.08
CA ILE A 58 1.08 4.28 22.34
C ILE A 58 1.51 5.20 23.49
N ARG A 59 1.05 6.45 23.51
CA ARG A 59 1.37 7.41 24.59
C ARG A 59 0.81 7.00 25.95
N GLU A 60 -0.29 6.26 25.97
CA GLU A 60 -0.89 5.71 27.20
C GLU A 60 -0.08 4.54 27.79
N LEU A 61 0.85 3.94 27.03
CA LEU A 61 1.74 2.91 27.55
C LEU A 61 2.73 3.53 28.55
N LYS A 62 3.11 2.73 29.56
CA LYS A 62 4.23 3.09 30.43
C LYS A 62 5.50 3.26 29.59
N ASP A 63 6.18 4.39 29.76
CA ASP A 63 7.38 4.78 29.00
C ASP A 63 7.15 4.84 27.46
N GLY A 64 5.89 4.85 26.99
CA GLY A 64 5.56 4.75 25.57
C GLY A 64 6.07 5.90 24.71
N GLU A 65 6.11 7.12 25.26
CA GLU A 65 6.72 8.26 24.56
C GLU A 65 8.23 8.11 24.36
N VAL A 66 8.92 7.43 25.28
CA VAL A 66 10.36 7.21 25.20
C VAL A 66 10.66 6.04 24.27
N ASP A 67 9.97 4.92 24.48
CA ASP A 67 10.23 3.66 23.78
C ASP A 67 9.79 3.69 22.30
N PHE A 68 8.79 4.51 21.98
CA PHE A 68 8.17 4.59 20.64
C PHE A 68 8.18 6.01 20.05
N ALA A 69 9.12 6.87 20.48
CA ALA A 69 9.22 8.25 20.00
C ALA A 69 9.26 8.34 18.46
N ARG A 70 9.96 7.41 17.81
CA ARG A 70 10.12 7.37 16.35
C ARG A 70 8.83 6.95 15.66
N GLU A 71 8.15 5.93 16.16
CA GLU A 71 6.88 5.42 15.66
C GLU A 71 5.80 6.49 15.78
N ILE A 72 5.71 7.18 16.93
CA ILE A 72 4.81 8.31 17.15
C ILE A 72 5.06 9.40 16.11
N ALA A 73 6.32 9.77 15.88
CA ALA A 73 6.67 10.80 14.90
C ALA A 73 6.29 10.41 13.47
N MET A 74 6.50 9.15 13.07
CA MET A 74 6.12 8.69 11.73
C MET A 74 4.61 8.57 11.54
N LEU A 75 3.89 8.02 12.54
CA LEU A 75 2.43 7.99 12.50
C LEU A 75 1.83 9.41 12.49
N GLY A 76 2.49 10.38 13.16
CA GLY A 76 2.12 11.78 13.06
C GLY A 76 2.23 12.34 11.65
N LYS A 77 3.28 11.97 10.90
CA LYS A 77 3.40 12.34 9.48
C LYS A 77 2.33 11.68 8.61
N VAL A 78 2.01 10.41 8.86
CA VAL A 78 0.89 9.73 8.18
C VAL A 78 -0.41 10.53 8.40
N SER A 79 -0.70 10.90 9.65
CA SER A 79 -1.90 11.69 9.98
C SER A 79 -1.95 13.04 9.24
N GLN A 80 -0.81 13.72 9.09
CA GLN A 80 -0.72 14.97 8.33
C GLN A 80 -1.03 14.79 6.84
N VAL A 81 -0.41 13.79 6.19
CA VAL A 81 -0.63 13.50 4.77
C VAL A 81 -2.07 13.04 4.51
N MET A 82 -2.65 12.25 5.43
CA MET A 82 -4.06 11.86 5.33
C MET A 82 -5.02 13.05 5.49
N ASP A 83 -4.69 14.05 6.31
CA ASP A 83 -5.50 15.28 6.41
C ASP A 83 -5.39 16.12 5.13
N GLU A 84 -4.21 16.18 4.48
CA GLU A 84 -4.05 16.80 3.16
C GLU A 84 -4.91 16.08 2.10
N ALA A 85 -4.86 14.75 2.03
CA ALA A 85 -5.70 13.96 1.13
C ALA A 85 -7.20 14.25 1.36
N ARG A 86 -7.63 14.33 2.63
CA ARG A 86 -8.99 14.67 3.02
C ARG A 86 -9.38 16.06 2.52
N GLU A 87 -8.53 17.07 2.70
CA GLU A 87 -8.78 18.45 2.25
C GLU A 87 -8.90 18.54 0.72
N ILE A 88 -8.07 17.81 -0.01
CA ILE A 88 -8.13 17.74 -1.48
C ILE A 88 -9.46 17.11 -1.92
N LEU A 89 -9.84 15.97 -1.32
CA LEU A 89 -11.10 15.29 -1.61
C LEU A 89 -12.34 16.11 -1.21
N ALA A 90 -12.21 16.97 -0.19
CA ALA A 90 -13.24 17.91 0.23
C ALA A 90 -13.45 19.07 -0.78
N GLN A 91 -12.52 19.28 -1.72
CA GLN A 91 -12.63 20.21 -2.85
C GLN A 91 -13.06 19.51 -4.16
N PRO A 92 -13.86 18.44 -4.05
CA PRO A 92 -14.14 17.47 -5.09
C PRO A 92 -13.02 17.16 -6.10
N ASN A 93 -11.78 17.06 -5.63
CA ASN A 93 -10.63 16.75 -6.48
C ASN A 93 -10.19 15.31 -6.27
N THR A 94 -10.66 14.40 -7.12
CA THR A 94 -10.23 12.98 -7.13
C THR A 94 -9.06 12.71 -8.07
N GLY A 95 -8.49 13.76 -8.67
CA GLY A 95 -7.43 13.65 -9.66
C GLY A 95 -6.07 13.33 -9.06
N SER A 96 -5.02 13.56 -9.86
CA SER A 96 -3.63 13.28 -9.47
C SER A 96 -3.23 13.79 -8.08
N PRO A 97 -3.65 14.98 -7.60
CA PRO A 97 -3.31 15.45 -6.26
C PRO A 97 -3.80 14.54 -5.13
N ALA A 98 -5.06 14.08 -5.18
CA ALA A 98 -5.61 13.19 -4.14
C ALA A 98 -4.91 11.83 -4.17
N ILE A 99 -4.78 11.24 -5.37
CA ILE A 99 -4.14 9.93 -5.55
C ILE A 99 -2.67 9.96 -5.08
N ALA A 100 -1.97 11.08 -5.31
CA ALA A 100 -0.60 11.26 -4.85
C ALA A 100 -0.52 11.34 -3.32
N ALA A 101 -1.38 12.12 -2.67
CA ALA A 101 -1.42 12.23 -1.21
C ALA A 101 -1.77 10.88 -0.55
N GLU A 102 -2.79 10.18 -1.04
CA GLU A 102 -3.14 8.81 -0.59
C GLU A 102 -1.97 7.84 -0.81
N THR A 103 -1.24 7.95 -1.94
CA THR A 103 -0.05 7.13 -2.20
C THR A 103 1.07 7.41 -1.20
N GLU A 104 1.32 8.66 -0.88
CA GLU A 104 2.30 9.04 0.14
C GLU A 104 1.91 8.50 1.53
N ALA A 105 0.63 8.58 1.90
CA ALA A 105 0.13 8.00 3.15
C ALA A 105 0.39 6.48 3.23
N ILE A 106 0.13 5.75 2.14
CA ILE A 106 0.41 4.31 2.01
C ILE A 106 1.91 4.03 2.16
N GLU A 107 2.77 4.80 1.52
CA GLU A 107 4.23 4.63 1.59
C GLU A 107 4.76 4.87 3.00
N LEU A 108 4.27 5.91 3.67
CA LEU A 108 4.61 6.20 5.07
C LEU A 108 4.13 5.08 6.00
N LEU A 109 2.90 4.59 5.83
CA LEU A 109 2.38 3.44 6.59
C LEU A 109 3.23 2.18 6.38
N LEU A 110 3.64 1.88 5.14
CA LEU A 110 4.55 0.77 4.85
C LEU A 110 5.92 0.96 5.52
N ALA A 111 6.44 2.19 5.56
CA ALA A 111 7.67 2.51 6.25
C ALA A 111 7.56 2.28 7.77
N THR A 112 6.42 2.60 8.39
CA THR A 112 6.20 2.32 9.82
C THR A 112 6.28 0.82 10.14
N ARG A 113 5.76 -0.04 9.25
CA ARG A 113 5.82 -1.50 9.40
C ARG A 113 7.25 -2.05 9.34
N ARG A 114 8.11 -1.45 8.52
CA ARG A 114 9.51 -1.90 8.39
C ARG A 114 10.33 -1.65 9.65
N MET A 115 9.85 -0.77 10.55
CA MET A 115 10.45 -0.58 11.86
C MET A 115 10.03 -1.72 12.78
N LYS A 116 10.97 -2.58 13.16
CA LYS A 116 10.72 -3.57 14.22
C LYS A 116 10.47 -2.83 15.54
N PRO A 117 9.39 -3.13 16.28
CA PRO A 117 9.20 -2.57 17.61
C PRO A 117 10.33 -3.06 18.53
N GLY A 118 11.08 -2.14 19.14
CA GLY A 118 12.19 -2.45 20.06
C GLY A 118 13.61 -2.11 19.55
N GLY A 119 13.76 -1.37 18.46
CA GLY A 119 15.06 -0.87 17.98
C GLY A 119 15.58 0.37 18.75
N GLY A 120 15.53 0.34 20.08
CA GLY A 120 16.05 1.39 20.95
C GLY A 120 17.33 0.97 21.66
N GLY A 121 18.47 1.54 21.24
CA GLY A 121 19.70 1.59 22.05
C GLY A 121 20.89 0.78 21.52
N GLY A 122 21.97 1.47 21.15
CA GLY A 122 23.30 0.87 21.00
C GLY A 122 24.13 1.48 19.88
N GLY A 123 24.75 2.63 20.14
CA GLY A 123 25.86 3.11 19.31
C GLY A 123 26.99 2.08 19.30
N GLY A 124 27.40 1.67 18.09
CA GLY A 124 28.51 0.76 17.88
C GLY A 124 29.09 1.02 16.50
N SER A 125 30.11 1.87 16.44
CA SER A 125 30.93 2.09 15.26
C SER A 125 31.66 0.80 14.90
N SER A 126 31.26 0.11 13.82
CA SER A 126 32.18 -0.72 13.02
C SER A 126 31.57 -1.11 11.67
N PRO A 127 32.24 -0.86 10.54
CA PRO A 127 31.79 -1.26 9.21
C PRO A 127 32.27 -2.68 8.91
N GLY A 128 31.37 -3.60 8.56
CA GLY A 128 31.78 -4.95 8.20
C GLY A 128 30.67 -5.84 7.68
N GLY A 129 30.65 -6.03 6.36
CA GLY A 129 30.51 -7.35 5.75
C GLY A 129 29.11 -7.98 5.64
N GLY A 130 28.54 -7.84 4.44
CA GLY A 130 28.00 -8.93 3.61
C GLY A 130 27.06 -9.98 4.19
N GLY A 131 25.86 -10.09 3.60
CA GLY A 131 25.02 -11.27 3.74
C GLY A 131 23.72 -11.14 2.93
N GLY A 132 23.70 -11.75 1.75
CA GLY A 132 22.51 -11.87 0.91
C GLY A 132 21.41 -12.69 1.58
N GLY A 133 20.16 -12.36 1.27
CA GLY A 133 18.99 -13.10 1.74
C GLY A 133 17.73 -12.63 1.02
N ASP A 134 17.24 -13.50 0.14
CA ASP A 134 16.01 -13.33 -0.65
C ASP A 134 14.81 -12.97 0.24
N THR A 135 14.42 -11.71 0.21
CA THR A 135 13.23 -11.20 0.93
C THR A 135 12.25 -10.48 0.01
N LYS A 136 12.50 -10.51 -1.32
CA LYS A 136 11.63 -9.85 -2.30
C LYS A 136 10.45 -10.72 -2.73
N ASP A 137 10.57 -12.05 -2.69
CA ASP A 137 9.52 -12.96 -3.19
C ASP A 137 8.52 -13.44 -2.13
N ALA A 138 8.86 -13.34 -0.84
CA ALA A 138 7.95 -13.75 0.24
C ALA A 138 6.78 -12.78 0.46
N ALA A 139 6.93 -11.51 0.07
CA ALA A 139 5.92 -10.48 0.33
C ALA A 139 4.73 -10.53 -0.64
N LEU A 140 4.97 -10.87 -1.92
CA LEU A 140 3.89 -11.06 -2.90
C LEU A 140 3.20 -12.44 -2.76
N ALA A 141 3.95 -13.47 -2.36
CA ALA A 141 3.40 -14.82 -2.19
C ALA A 141 2.44 -14.97 -0.99
N MET A 142 2.55 -14.11 0.03
CA MET A 142 1.62 -14.09 1.18
C MET A 142 0.29 -13.37 0.91
N ILE A 143 0.17 -12.61 -0.19
CA ILE A 143 -1.08 -11.92 -0.57
C ILE A 143 -1.97 -12.82 -1.46
N GLY A 144 -1.40 -13.85 -2.08
CA GLY A 144 -2.12 -14.70 -3.05
C GLY A 144 -2.85 -15.93 -2.50
N ARG A 145 -2.91 -16.16 -1.18
CA ARG A 145 -3.51 -17.38 -0.62
C ARG A 145 -4.41 -17.13 0.61
N GLY A 146 -5.69 -16.96 0.32
CA GLY A 146 -6.83 -17.15 1.25
C GLY A 146 -7.44 -15.84 1.76
N LEU A 147 -8.75 -15.58 1.73
CA LEU A 147 -9.90 -16.48 1.67
C LEU A 147 -11.10 -15.73 1.07
N ASN A 148 -11.74 -16.29 0.05
CA ASN A 148 -13.10 -15.91 -0.31
C ASN A 148 -13.89 -17.20 -0.56
N GLU A 149 -14.60 -17.69 0.47
CA GLU A 149 -15.32 -18.98 0.45
C GLU A 149 -16.58 -18.96 -0.44
N LYS A 150 -16.82 -17.88 -1.19
CA LYS A 150 -17.96 -17.73 -2.12
C LYS A 150 -17.60 -17.09 -3.46
N GLU A 151 -16.33 -17.04 -3.84
CA GLU A 151 -15.94 -16.51 -5.15
C GLU A 151 -16.34 -17.50 -6.27
N VAL A 152 -17.50 -17.28 -6.88
CA VAL A 152 -17.83 -17.86 -8.18
C VAL A 152 -17.10 -17.03 -9.24
N ARG A 153 -15.91 -17.49 -9.65
CA ARG A 153 -15.25 -16.97 -10.85
C ARG A 153 -15.98 -17.48 -12.07
N GLU A 154 -16.77 -16.62 -12.71
CA GLU A 154 -17.06 -16.80 -14.13
C GLU A 154 -15.82 -16.38 -14.93
N ASP A 155 -15.18 -17.36 -15.57
CA ASP A 155 -14.09 -17.17 -16.51
C ASP A 155 -14.60 -16.47 -17.77
N ARG A 156 -14.38 -15.16 -17.85
CA ARG A 156 -14.56 -14.40 -19.10
C ARG A 156 -13.20 -14.20 -19.74
N GLY A 157 -12.85 -15.17 -20.58
CA GLY A 157 -11.69 -15.11 -21.46
C GLY A 157 -11.78 -13.89 -22.39
N VAL A 158 -10.94 -12.89 -22.12
CA VAL A 158 -10.50 -11.93 -23.13
C VAL A 158 -8.99 -11.79 -23.07
N SER A 159 -8.39 -12.15 -24.20
CA SER A 159 -6.97 -12.16 -24.53
C SER A 159 -6.34 -10.78 -24.30
N GLN A 160 -5.36 -10.69 -23.39
CA GLN A 160 -4.41 -9.59 -23.39
C GLN A 160 -3.33 -9.87 -24.44
N THR A 161 -3.44 -9.19 -25.58
CA THR A 161 -2.35 -8.95 -26.51
C THR A 161 -1.40 -7.92 -25.90
N SER A 162 -0.25 -8.35 -25.38
CA SER A 162 0.88 -7.44 -25.09
C SER A 162 1.60 -7.10 -26.38
N GLY A 163 1.44 -5.85 -26.83
CA GLY A 163 2.25 -5.26 -27.89
C GLY A 163 3.71 -5.09 -27.48
N GLU A 164 4.58 -5.19 -28.49
CA GLU A 164 6.03 -5.09 -28.43
C GLU A 164 6.52 -3.77 -27.82
N ALA A 165 7.55 -3.86 -26.97
CA ALA A 165 8.83 -3.14 -27.09
C ALA A 165 9.52 -3.02 -25.71
N GLY A 166 10.51 -3.87 -25.47
CA GLY A 166 11.42 -3.83 -24.31
C GLY A 166 12.59 -4.78 -24.51
N PRO A 167 13.78 -4.52 -23.93
CA PRO A 167 15.08 -4.90 -24.48
C PRO A 167 15.25 -6.42 -24.67
N VAL A 168 15.86 -6.80 -25.80
CA VAL A 168 16.16 -8.20 -26.16
C VAL A 168 16.95 -8.86 -25.02
N LEU A 169 16.36 -9.90 -24.41
CA LEU A 169 17.03 -10.72 -23.41
C LEU A 169 18.26 -11.44 -24.02
N PRO A 170 19.41 -11.49 -23.31
CA PRO A 170 20.59 -12.26 -23.73
C PRO A 170 20.28 -13.75 -23.92
N GLU A 171 20.93 -14.40 -24.91
CA GLU A 171 20.65 -15.80 -25.32
C GLU A 171 20.73 -16.82 -24.17
N GLU A 172 21.59 -16.56 -23.18
CA GLU A 172 21.77 -17.39 -21.97
C GLU A 172 20.43 -17.66 -21.25
N PHE A 173 19.49 -16.71 -21.28
CA PHE A 173 18.22 -16.78 -20.56
C PHE A 173 17.10 -17.48 -21.36
N ARG A 174 17.25 -17.63 -22.69
CA ARG A 174 16.26 -18.36 -23.51
C ARG A 174 16.46 -19.88 -23.40
N ALA A 175 17.72 -20.33 -23.41
CA ALA A 175 18.04 -21.76 -23.31
C ALA A 175 17.63 -22.37 -21.95
N GLY A 176 17.78 -21.61 -20.85
CA GLY A 176 17.38 -22.09 -19.52
C GLY A 176 15.87 -22.20 -19.31
N LEU A 177 15.06 -21.44 -20.05
CA LEU A 177 13.60 -21.50 -19.98
C LEU A 177 13.04 -22.69 -20.76
N ASP A 178 13.59 -23.02 -21.92
CA ASP A 178 13.16 -24.18 -22.71
C ASP A 178 13.44 -25.53 -21.99
N GLU A 179 14.50 -25.61 -21.19
CA GLU A 179 14.79 -26.80 -20.38
C GLU A 179 13.84 -26.94 -19.17
N TYR A 180 13.36 -25.82 -18.63
CA TYR A 180 12.38 -25.80 -17.53
C TYR A 180 10.98 -26.22 -18.01
N PHE A 181 10.53 -25.75 -19.18
CA PHE A 181 9.22 -26.11 -19.74
C PHE A 181 9.15 -27.57 -20.22
N ASN A 182 10.22 -28.11 -20.81
CA ASN A 182 10.24 -29.53 -21.23
C ASN A 182 10.23 -30.53 -20.05
N LYS A 183 10.50 -30.10 -18.82
CA LYS A 183 10.40 -30.94 -17.62
C LYS A 183 9.03 -30.89 -16.94
N LEU A 184 8.18 -29.91 -17.27
CA LEU A 184 6.85 -29.74 -16.67
C LEU A 184 5.73 -30.33 -17.52
N ASP A 185 5.88 -30.47 -18.83
CA ASP A 185 4.91 -31.13 -19.72
C ASP A 185 5.18 -32.64 -19.93
N GLY A 186 6.08 -33.21 -19.12
CA GLY A 186 6.61 -34.56 -19.30
C GLY A 186 6.20 -35.60 -18.24
N LYS A 187 5.08 -35.43 -17.53
CA LYS A 187 4.44 -36.50 -16.72
C LYS A 187 2.93 -36.35 -16.61
#